data_AF-A0A2N5M2M1-F1
#
_entry.id   AF-A0A2N5M2M1-F1
#
_cell.length_a   1.000
_cell.length_b   1.000
_cell.length_c   1.000
_cell.angle_alpha   90.00
_cell.angle_beta   90.00
_cell.angle_gamma   90.00
#
_symmetry.space_group_name_H-M   'P 1'
#
loop_
_entity.id
_entity.type
_entity.pdbx_description
1 polymer ?
#
loop_
_entity_poly.entity_id
_entity_poly.type
_entity_poly.pdbx_seq_one_letter_code
_entity_poly.pdbx_strand_id
1 'polypeptide(L)'
;MKSLYYINERMMIQGLDKKESTLAQVNSLRSYIAENSLQTIKLNPHQINDYYTILHALLFDLEKTGTRYEYFLYYSDEAVAKFIHLYPERWEQIGLYFNELKCCSH
;
A
#
# COMPACT_ATOMS: atom_id res chain seq x y z
N MET A 1 -1.84 8.15 14.07
CA MET A 1 -1.18 6.87 13.73
C MET A 1 -0.66 6.99 12.30
N LYS A 2 0.59 6.61 12.05
CA LYS A 2 1.21 6.77 10.73
C LYS A 2 0.87 5.59 9.83
N SER A 3 0.57 5.89 8.57
CA SER A 3 0.20 4.91 7.57
C SER A 3 0.95 5.16 6.27
N LEU A 4 1.26 4.07 5.57
CA LEU A 4 1.65 4.06 4.18
C LEU A 4 0.67 3.16 3.44
N TYR A 5 0.41 3.45 2.17
CA TYR A 5 -0.52 2.65 1.40
C TYR A 5 -0.04 2.38 -0.02
N TYR A 6 -0.52 1.26 -0.56
CA TYR A 6 -0.14 0.72 -1.85
C TYR A 6 -1.32 0.62 -2.81
N ILE A 7 -1.07 0.97 -4.06
CA ILE A 7 -2.02 0.88 -5.18
C ILE A 7 -1.43 -0.03 -6.26
N ASN A 8 -2.15 -1.08 -6.61
CA ASN A 8 -1.78 -1.93 -7.72
C ASN A 8 -2.43 -1.41 -9.01
N GLU A 9 -1.71 -0.57 -9.75
CA GLU A 9 -2.18 0.00 -11.02
C GLU A 9 -2.37 -1.06 -12.13
N ARG A 10 -1.98 -2.32 -11.90
CA ARG A 10 -2.17 -3.43 -12.84
C ARG A 10 -3.38 -4.29 -12.51
N MET A 11 -3.95 -4.14 -11.32
CA MET A 11 -5.18 -4.83 -10.93
C MET A 11 -6.37 -4.17 -11.63
N MET A 12 -7.24 -5.00 -12.20
CA MET A 12 -8.51 -4.56 -12.79
C MET A 12 -9.65 -5.05 -11.90
N ILE A 13 -10.47 -4.12 -11.44
CA ILE A 13 -11.70 -4.41 -10.70
C ILE A 13 -12.77 -4.75 -11.74
N GLN A 14 -13.59 -5.77 -11.47
CA GLN A 14 -14.59 -6.25 -12.41
C GLN A 14 -15.51 -5.13 -12.91
N GLY A 15 -15.59 -4.97 -14.23
CA GLY A 15 -16.44 -3.96 -14.86
C GLY A 15 -15.83 -2.55 -14.93
N LEU A 16 -14.61 -2.35 -14.42
CA LEU A 16 -13.88 -1.09 -14.49
C LEU A 16 -12.67 -1.20 -15.41
N ASP A 17 -12.33 -0.09 -16.09
CA ASP A 17 -11.06 0.02 -16.79
C ASP A 17 -9.88 0.18 -15.80
N LYS A 18 -8.65 0.25 -16.32
CA LYS A 18 -7.44 0.39 -15.50
C LYS A 18 -7.44 1.66 -14.64
N LYS A 19 -7.86 2.80 -15.22
CA LYS A 19 -7.86 4.10 -14.55
C LYS A 19 -8.94 4.15 -13.48
N GLU A 20 -10.13 3.65 -13.81
CA GLU A 20 -11.26 3.52 -12.89
C GLU A 20 -10.92 2.57 -11.74
N SER A 21 -10.30 1.44 -12.03
CA SER A 21 -9.84 0.48 -11.01
C SER A 21 -8.82 1.12 -10.06
N THR A 22 -7.85 1.86 -10.61
CA THR A 22 -6.84 2.59 -9.82
C THR A 22 -7.52 3.65 -8.95
N LEU A 23 -8.46 4.41 -9.50
CA LEU A 23 -9.19 5.44 -8.78
C LEU A 23 -10.07 4.85 -7.66
N ALA A 24 -10.72 3.72 -7.90
CA ALA A 24 -11.50 3.01 -6.90
C ALA A 24 -10.63 2.54 -5.73
N GLN A 25 -9.45 1.96 -6.01
CA GLN A 25 -8.47 1.61 -4.96
C GLN A 25 -8.06 2.82 -4.12
N VAL A 26 -7.70 3.93 -4.78
CA VAL A 26 -7.29 5.18 -4.12
C VAL A 26 -8.41 5.74 -3.25
N ASN A 27 -9.63 5.80 -3.76
CA ASN A 27 -10.77 6.35 -3.03
C ASN A 27 -11.13 5.49 -1.81
N SER A 28 -11.11 4.17 -1.95
CA SER A 28 -11.36 3.24 -0.85
C SER A 28 -10.35 3.44 0.29
N LEU A 29 -9.06 3.48 -0.04
CA LEU A 29 -7.98 3.64 0.95
C LEU A 29 -7.99 5.02 1.58
N ARG A 30 -8.24 6.08 0.79
CA ARG A 30 -8.38 7.45 1.32
C ARG A 30 -9.57 7.59 2.26
N SER A 31 -10.69 6.95 1.96
CA SER A 31 -11.88 6.96 2.84
C SER A 31 -11.55 6.29 4.17
N TYR A 32 -10.92 5.10 4.13
CA TYR A 32 -10.47 4.41 5.34
C TYR A 32 -9.48 5.25 6.16
N ILE A 33 -8.50 5.89 5.52
CA ILE A 33 -7.54 6.78 6.17
C ILE A 33 -8.25 7.94 6.87
N ALA A 34 -9.22 8.58 6.21
CA ALA A 34 -9.96 9.71 6.76
C ALA A 34 -10.85 9.29 7.94
N GLU A 35 -11.61 8.21 7.78
CA GLU A 35 -12.51 7.67 8.81
C GLU A 35 -11.76 7.25 10.08
N ASN A 36 -10.53 6.74 9.93
CA ASN A 36 -9.68 6.32 11.05
C ASN A 36 -8.68 7.38 11.49
N SER A 37 -8.76 8.61 10.97
CA SER A 37 -7.84 9.73 11.29
C SER A 37 -6.36 9.34 11.19
N LEU A 38 -6.02 8.55 10.16
CA LEU A 38 -4.65 8.11 9.90
C LEU A 38 -3.85 9.21 9.19
N GLN A 39 -2.56 9.30 9.49
CA GLN A 39 -1.64 10.20 8.81
C GLN A 39 -0.89 9.45 7.72
N THR A 40 -1.00 9.86 6.47
CA THR A 40 -0.18 9.34 5.38
C THR A 40 1.25 9.88 5.48
N ILE A 41 2.24 8.99 5.40
CA ILE A 41 3.66 9.35 5.38
C ILE A 41 4.26 9.12 4.00
N LYS A 42 5.11 10.07 3.57
CA LYS A 42 6.01 9.92 2.41
C LYS A 42 7.43 9.67 2.90
N LEU A 43 8.03 8.56 2.52
CA LEU A 43 9.44 8.28 2.82
C LEU A 43 10.34 8.89 1.76
N ASN A 44 9.92 8.80 0.50
CA ASN A 44 10.65 9.36 -0.63
C ASN A 44 10.13 10.78 -0.96
N PRO A 45 10.95 11.83 -0.82
CA PRO A 45 10.53 13.21 -1.14
C PRO A 45 10.29 13.42 -2.64
N HIS A 46 10.78 12.51 -3.49
CA HIS A 46 10.57 12.54 -4.94
C HIS A 46 9.35 11.72 -5.38
N GLN A 47 8.58 11.15 -4.46
CA GLN A 47 7.37 10.40 -4.79
C GLN A 47 6.29 11.35 -5.34
N ILE A 48 5.84 11.07 -6.56
CA ILE A 48 4.81 11.86 -7.25
C ILE A 48 3.47 11.76 -6.53
N ASN A 49 3.08 10.53 -6.16
CA ASN A 49 1.82 10.24 -5.48
C ASN A 49 2.01 10.17 -3.96
N ASP A 50 0.91 10.22 -3.20
CA ASP A 50 0.93 9.97 -1.75
C ASP A 50 0.96 8.48 -1.39
N TYR A 51 1.10 7.60 -2.39
CA TYR A 51 1.11 6.15 -2.26
C TYR A 51 2.19 5.48 -3.10
N TYR A 52 2.53 4.26 -2.71
CA TYR A 52 3.43 3.40 -3.45
C TYR A 52 2.68 2.62 -4.54
N THR A 53 3.32 2.44 -5.69
CA THR A 53 2.84 1.55 -6.77
C THR A 53 3.78 0.38 -7.03
N ILE A 54 4.95 0.37 -6.36
CA ILE A 54 5.99 -0.66 -6.48
C ILE A 54 6.45 -1.07 -5.08
N LEU A 55 6.11 -2.29 -4.66
CA LEU A 55 6.45 -2.81 -3.32
C LEU A 55 7.96 -2.97 -3.09
N HIS A 56 8.76 -3.25 -4.14
CA HIS A 56 10.21 -3.25 -4.00
C HIS A 56 10.79 -1.86 -3.71
N ALA A 57 10.17 -0.79 -4.25
CA ALA A 57 10.59 0.57 -3.93
C ALA A 57 10.21 0.94 -2.49
N LEU A 58 9.03 0.51 -2.03
CA LEU A 58 8.63 0.64 -0.63
C LEU A 58 9.64 -0.05 0.30
N LEU A 59 9.97 -1.32 0.05
CA LEU A 59 10.92 -2.07 0.89
C LEU A 59 12.27 -1.36 0.95
N PHE A 60 12.80 -0.91 -0.19
CA PHE A 60 14.05 -0.16 -0.25
C PHE A 60 14.02 1.14 0.59
N ASP A 61 12.92 1.89 0.54
CA ASP A 61 12.78 3.10 1.36
C ASP A 61 12.65 2.77 2.85
N LEU A 62 11.92 1.70 3.21
CA LEU A 62 11.79 1.23 4.58
C LEU A 62 13.14 0.85 5.18
N GLU A 63 13.95 0.08 4.44
CA GLU A 63 15.31 -0.32 4.83
C GLU A 63 16.21 0.88 5.11
N LYS A 64 16.09 1.96 4.33
CA LYS A 64 16.85 3.19 4.57
C LYS A 64 16.43 3.93 5.82
N THR A 65 15.13 3.95 6.13
CA THR A 65 14.63 4.67 7.32
C THR A 65 14.84 3.90 8.62
N GLY A 66 14.85 2.56 8.57
CA GLY A 66 14.94 1.70 9.75
C GLY A 66 13.82 1.90 10.77
N THR A 67 12.75 2.63 10.40
CA THR A 67 11.69 3.07 11.31
C THR A 67 10.45 2.20 11.12
N ARG A 68 9.76 1.86 12.22
CA ARG A 68 8.47 1.17 12.18
C ARG A 68 7.31 2.16 12.11
N TYR A 69 6.26 1.77 11.41
CA TYR A 69 5.02 2.53 11.22
C TYR A 69 3.83 1.70 11.71
N GLU A 70 2.68 2.32 11.93
CA GLU A 70 1.53 1.62 12.47
C GLU A 70 0.83 0.78 11.40
N TYR A 71 0.57 1.34 10.22
CA TYR A 71 -0.23 0.68 9.19
C TYR A 71 0.42 0.66 7.81
N PHE A 72 0.39 -0.52 7.20
CA PHE A 72 0.49 -0.65 5.75
C PHE A 72 -0.87 -1.01 5.18
N LEU A 73 -1.46 -0.12 4.39
CA LEU A 73 -2.79 -0.31 3.83
C LEU A 73 -2.70 -0.73 2.36
N TYR A 74 -3.55 -1.67 1.97
CA TYR A 74 -3.68 -2.09 0.57
C TYR A 74 -5.13 -2.40 0.25
N TYR A 75 -5.50 -2.28 -1.02
CA TYR A 75 -6.91 -2.34 -1.42
C TYR A 75 -7.53 -3.71 -1.14
N SER A 76 -6.97 -4.78 -1.70
CA SER A 76 -7.48 -6.15 -1.54
C SER A 76 -6.32 -7.14 -1.51
N ASP A 77 -6.55 -8.36 -1.03
CA ASP A 77 -5.52 -9.41 -1.08
C ASP A 77 -5.08 -9.71 -2.52
N GLU A 78 -5.98 -9.60 -3.50
CA GLU A 78 -5.62 -9.69 -4.93
C GLU A 78 -4.60 -8.64 -5.35
N ALA A 79 -4.69 -7.42 -4.80
CA ALA A 79 -3.76 -6.33 -5.13
C ALA A 79 -2.31 -6.69 -4.78
N VAL A 80 -2.09 -7.53 -3.75
CA VAL A 80 -0.75 -7.94 -3.29
C VAL A 80 -0.42 -9.40 -3.62
N ALA A 81 -1.40 -10.22 -4.01
CA ALA A 81 -1.26 -11.67 -4.19
C ALA A 81 -0.08 -12.05 -5.10
N LYS A 82 0.07 -11.38 -6.25
CA LYS A 82 1.17 -11.66 -7.17
C LYS A 82 2.54 -11.40 -6.55
N PHE A 83 2.67 -10.35 -5.73
CA PHE A 83 3.92 -10.04 -5.06
C PHE A 83 4.22 -11.06 -3.97
N ILE A 84 3.23 -11.42 -3.15
CA ILE A 84 3.36 -12.44 -2.11
C ILE A 84 3.77 -13.78 -2.72
N HIS A 85 3.13 -14.17 -3.82
CA HIS A 85 3.43 -15.43 -4.50
C HIS A 85 4.86 -15.48 -5.07
N LEU A 86 5.31 -14.39 -5.69
CA LEU A 86 6.64 -14.34 -6.33
C LEU A 86 7.78 -14.02 -5.34
N TYR A 87 7.48 -13.31 -4.25
CA TYR A 87 8.46 -12.77 -3.32
C TYR A 87 7.98 -12.86 -1.85
N PRO A 88 7.70 -14.07 -1.34
CA PRO A 88 7.15 -14.24 0.01
C PRO A 88 8.06 -13.65 1.10
N GLU A 89 9.36 -13.89 1.03
CA GLU A 89 10.34 -13.34 1.98
C GLU A 89 10.36 -11.80 1.98
N ARG A 90 10.22 -11.17 0.81
CA ARG A 90 10.16 -9.70 0.73
C ARG A 90 8.87 -9.14 1.31
N TRP A 91 7.77 -9.88 1.21
CA TRP A 91 6.53 -9.50 1.85
C TRP A 91 6.66 -9.56 3.38
N GLU A 92 7.28 -10.62 3.91
CA GLU A 92 7.59 -10.73 5.33
C GLU A 92 8.48 -9.58 5.81
N GLN A 93 9.52 -9.23 5.04
CA GLN A 93 10.39 -8.09 5.34
C GLN A 93 9.62 -6.77 5.43
N ILE A 94 8.69 -6.51 4.50
CA ILE A 94 7.81 -5.33 4.58
C ILE A 94 7.02 -5.38 5.89
N GLY A 95 6.45 -6.53 6.24
CA GLY A 95 5.71 -6.76 7.48
C GLY A 95 6.43 -6.34 8.75
N LEU A 96 7.76 -6.53 8.82
CA LEU A 96 8.57 -6.15 10.00
C LEU A 96 8.56 -4.64 10.29
N TYR A 97 8.31 -3.80 9.28
CA TYR A 97 8.25 -2.36 9.43
C TYR A 97 6.87 -1.83 9.85
N PHE A 98 5.87 -2.70 9.99
CA PHE A 98 4.52 -2.29 10.37
C PHE A 98 4.03 -2.98 11.65
N ASN A 99 3.06 -2.38 12.32
CA ASN A 99 2.33 -3.06 13.40
C ASN A 99 1.20 -3.91 12.81
N GLU A 100 0.56 -3.42 11.74
CA GLU A 100 -0.53 -4.12 11.06
C GLU A 100 -0.44 -3.93 9.53
N LEU A 101 -0.59 -5.03 8.79
CA LEU A 101 -0.86 -5.02 7.36
C LEU A 101 -2.38 -5.14 7.18
N LYS A 102 -3.01 -4.14 6.56
CA LYS A 102 -4.46 -4.03 6.51
C LYS A 102 -5.00 -3.98 5.08
N CYS A 103 -5.84 -4.97 4.77
CA CYS A 103 -6.71 -4.98 3.61
C CYS A 103 -7.94 -4.06 3.87
N CYS A 104 -8.29 -3.22 2.89
CA CYS A 104 -9.36 -2.23 3.02
C CYS A 104 -10.55 -2.43 2.06
N SER A 105 -10.63 -3.54 1.32
CA SER A 105 -11.80 -3.92 0.54
C SER A 105 -12.87 -4.52 1.45
N HIS A 106 -14.12 -4.06 1.31
CA HIS A 106 -15.31 -4.66 1.92
C HIS A 106 -15.95 -5.65 0.96
#